data_AF-A0A4Y2P413-F1
#
_entry.id   AF-A0A4Y2P413-F1
#
_cell.length_a   1.000
_cell.length_b   1.000
_cell.length_c   1.000
_cell.angle_alpha   90.00
_cell.angle_beta   90.00
_cell.angle_gamma   90.00
#
_symmetry.space_group_name_H-M   'P 1'
#
loop_
_entity.id
_entity.type
_entity.pdbx_description
1 polymer ?
#
loop_
_entity_poly.entity_id
_entity_poly.type
_entity_poly.pdbx_seq_one_letter_code
_entity_poly.pdbx_strand_id
1 'polypeptide(L)'
;MVYGASIRLPGEFLSPTTDSPDPSTFVGKLKEVMQRLLPPKTQHHGQHSVFVSKDLSSCSHVFLRTDALRKGLQPPYEGLFQVLDKNEKSSRSTKMGKSSQ
;
A
#
# COMPACT_ATOMS: atom_id res chain seq x y z
N MET A 1 34.46 0.49 31.14
CA MET A 1 34.26 -0.54 30.09
C MET A 1 33.04 -1.36 30.49
N VAL A 2 32.02 -1.43 29.64
CA VAL A 2 30.75 -2.09 30.00
C VAL A 2 30.44 -3.16 28.98
N TYR A 3 30.89 -4.40 29.24
CA TYR A 3 30.38 -5.59 28.56
C TYR A 3 30.50 -6.79 29.51
N GLY A 4 29.47 -6.99 30.34
CA GLY A 4 29.33 -8.15 31.22
C GLY A 4 28.46 -9.27 30.66
N ALA A 5 28.02 -9.16 29.40
CA ALA A 5 27.16 -10.15 28.75
C ALA A 5 27.70 -10.52 27.37
N SER A 6 27.62 -11.81 27.03
CA SER A 6 28.02 -12.35 25.73
C SER A 6 27.19 -11.74 24.60
N ILE A 7 27.87 -11.36 23.51
CA ILE A 7 27.23 -10.88 22.27
C ILE A 7 26.45 -12.06 21.69
N ARG A 8 25.12 -11.98 21.73
CA ARG A 8 24.23 -13.02 21.16
C ARG A 8 24.01 -12.80 19.68
N LEU A 9 23.98 -13.89 18.92
CA LEU A 9 23.71 -13.86 17.49
C LEU A 9 22.21 -13.60 17.21
N PRO A 10 21.85 -12.96 16.08
CA PRO A 10 20.46 -12.85 15.64
C PRO A 10 19.87 -14.26 15.41
N GLY A 11 19.13 -14.75 16.40
CA GLY A 11 18.59 -16.12 16.43
C GLY A 11 18.63 -16.78 17.82
N GLU A 12 19.58 -16.38 18.67
CA GLU A 12 19.71 -16.88 20.05
C GLU A 12 18.83 -16.13 21.07
N PHE A 13 17.92 -15.30 20.59
CA PHE A 13 16.98 -14.56 21.43
C PHE A 13 15.86 -15.44 21.99
N LEU A 14 15.52 -16.51 21.27
CA LEU A 14 14.43 -17.40 21.64
C LEU A 14 15.01 -18.58 22.41
N SER A 15 14.90 -18.53 23.74
CA SER A 15 15.22 -19.68 24.59
C SER A 15 14.22 -20.81 24.25
N PRO A 16 14.68 -22.06 24.08
CA PRO A 16 13.77 -23.19 23.90
C PRO A 16 12.86 -23.29 25.12
N THR A 17 11.56 -23.10 24.91
CA THR A 17 10.55 -23.27 25.95
C THR A 17 10.37 -24.77 26.21
N THR A 18 10.63 -25.21 27.43
CA THR A 18 10.41 -26.61 27.88
C THR A 18 8.95 -26.97 28.08
N ASP A 19 8.06 -25.98 28.10
CA ASP A 19 6.63 -26.20 28.14
C ASP A 19 6.14 -26.58 26.74
N SER A 20 5.54 -27.76 26.61
CA SER A 20 4.71 -28.12 25.45
C SER A 20 3.26 -27.70 25.76
N PRO A 21 2.86 -26.43 25.54
CA PRO A 21 1.48 -26.05 25.75
C PRO A 21 0.59 -26.88 24.83
N ASP A 22 -0.59 -27.26 25.34
CA ASP A 22 -1.62 -27.85 24.51
C ASP A 22 -1.86 -26.94 23.28
N PRO A 23 -1.79 -27.49 22.05
CA PRO A 23 -1.83 -26.68 20.83
C PRO A 23 -3.10 -25.83 20.73
N SER A 24 -4.23 -26.29 21.27
CA SER A 24 -5.48 -25.53 21.23
C SER A 24 -5.39 -24.25 22.08
N THR A 25 -4.76 -24.35 23.25
CA THR A 25 -4.53 -23.22 24.17
C THR A 25 -3.53 -22.23 23.61
N PHE A 26 -2.45 -22.71 22.97
CA PHE A 26 -1.46 -21.86 22.32
C PHE A 26 -2.06 -21.05 21.16
N VAL A 27 -2.81 -21.71 20.28
CA VAL A 27 -3.49 -21.03 19.15
C VAL A 27 -4.49 -19.99 19.66
N GLY A 28 -5.22 -20.29 20.73
CA GLY A 28 -6.13 -19.32 21.36
C GLY A 28 -5.42 -18.05 21.82
N LYS A 29 -4.33 -18.21 22.58
CA LYS A 29 -3.50 -17.08 23.06
C LYS A 29 -2.88 -16.29 21.92
N LEU A 30 -2.36 -16.97 20.89
CA LEU A 30 -1.78 -16.32 19.72
C LEU A 30 -2.81 -15.46 18.98
N LYS A 31 -4.02 -16.00 18.76
CA LYS A 31 -5.11 -15.25 18.12
C LYS A 31 -5.49 -14.02 18.93
N GLU A 32 -5.59 -14.14 20.25
CA GLU A 32 -5.90 -13.01 21.13
C GLU A 32 -4.84 -11.91 21.06
N VAL A 33 -3.55 -12.28 21.12
CA VAL A 33 -2.44 -11.34 21.00
C VAL A 33 -2.44 -10.66 19.63
N MET A 34 -2.59 -11.42 18.55
CA MET A 34 -2.63 -10.87 17.19
C MET A 34 -3.84 -9.95 16.98
N GLN A 35 -5.01 -10.27 17.55
CA GLN A 35 -6.18 -9.41 17.48
C GLN A 35 -5.98 -8.07 18.19
N ARG A 36 -5.23 -8.04 19.30
CA ARG A 36 -4.87 -6.80 19.99
C ARG A 36 -3.86 -5.97 19.21
N LEU A 37 -3.03 -6.60 18.38
CA LEU A 37 -2.06 -5.94 17.52
C LEU A 37 -2.68 -5.40 16.21
N LEU A 38 -3.90 -5.83 15.87
CA LEU A 38 -4.58 -5.29 14.69
C LEU A 38 -4.76 -3.78 14.85
N PRO A 39 -4.49 -2.99 13.80
CA PRO A 39 -4.77 -1.57 13.83
C PRO A 39 -6.25 -1.35 14.21
N PRO A 40 -6.55 -0.35 15.06
CA PRO A 40 -7.94 0.01 15.33
C PRO A 40 -8.64 0.30 14.01
N LYS A 41 -9.90 -0.12 13.89
CA LYS A 41 -10.72 0.18 12.71
C LYS A 41 -10.59 1.67 12.45
N THR A 42 -10.00 2.02 11.31
CA THR A 42 -9.81 3.40 10.90
C THR A 42 -11.19 4.03 10.84
N GLN A 43 -11.42 5.02 11.71
CA GLN A 43 -12.59 5.88 11.55
C GLN A 43 -12.36 6.67 10.29
N HIS A 44 -13.08 6.31 9.23
CA HIS A 44 -13.11 7.08 8.00
C HIS A 44 -13.84 8.40 8.32
N HIS A 45 -13.08 9.42 8.69
CA HIS A 45 -13.62 10.74 9.00
C HIS A 45 -14.10 11.37 7.69
N GLY A 46 -15.40 11.22 7.43
CA GLY A 46 -16.09 11.87 6.33
C GLY A 46 -16.23 10.99 5.10
N GLN A 47 -17.47 10.81 4.65
CA GLN A 47 -17.77 10.59 3.23
C GLN A 47 -17.39 11.89 2.50
N HIS A 48 -16.09 12.13 2.32
CA HIS A 48 -15.66 13.32 1.59
C HIS A 48 -15.99 13.06 0.11
N SER A 49 -16.88 13.87 -0.45
CA SER A 49 -17.02 13.90 -1.91
C SER A 49 -15.64 14.27 -2.46
N VAL A 50 -15.11 13.40 -3.31
CA VAL A 50 -13.87 13.71 -4.02
C VAL A 50 -14.19 14.93 -4.88
N PHE A 51 -13.39 15.99 -4.76
CA PHE A 51 -13.54 17.13 -5.64
C PHE A 51 -13.21 16.68 -7.07
N VAL A 52 -14.23 16.69 -7.93
CA VAL A 52 -14.10 16.42 -9.36
C VAL A 52 -14.38 17.73 -10.09
N SER A 53 -13.42 18.17 -10.91
CA SER A 53 -13.62 19.37 -11.74
C SER A 53 -14.76 19.13 -12.73
N LYS A 54 -15.67 20.10 -12.87
CA LYS A 54 -16.75 20.06 -13.88
C LYS A 54 -16.20 19.92 -15.30
N ASP A 55 -15.05 20.52 -15.55
CA ASP A 55 -14.39 20.50 -16.86
C ASP A 55 -13.89 19.10 -17.22
N LEU A 56 -13.75 18.17 -16.26
CA LEU A 56 -13.37 16.79 -16.57
C LEU A 56 -14.36 16.16 -17.57
N SER A 57 -15.63 16.54 -17.48
CA SER A 57 -16.69 16.11 -18.42
C SER A 57 -16.48 16.64 -19.85
N SER A 58 -15.86 17.81 -20.03
CA SER A 58 -15.65 18.46 -21.34
C SER A 58 -14.20 18.44 -21.85
N CYS A 59 -13.20 18.08 -21.02
CA CYS A 59 -11.78 18.00 -21.40
C CYS A 59 -11.52 17.08 -22.62
N SER A 60 -10.83 17.58 -23.64
CA SER A 60 -10.44 16.76 -24.81
C SER A 60 -9.21 15.87 -24.55
N HIS A 61 -8.33 16.31 -23.65
CA HIS A 61 -7.07 15.64 -23.33
C HIS A 61 -6.87 15.51 -21.83
N VAL A 62 -6.21 14.42 -21.41
CA VAL A 62 -5.84 14.14 -20.02
C VAL A 62 -4.40 13.67 -19.92
N PHE A 63 -3.75 14.00 -18.81
CA PHE A 63 -2.47 13.42 -18.43
C PHE A 63 -2.68 12.14 -17.62
N LEU A 64 -1.93 11.08 -17.92
CA LEU A 64 -2.05 9.81 -17.21
C LEU A 64 -0.96 9.66 -16.18
N ARG A 65 -1.33 9.30 -14.95
CA ARG A 65 -0.36 9.00 -13.89
C ARG A 65 0.22 7.61 -14.09
N THR A 66 1.54 7.48 -14.05
CA THR A 66 2.23 6.18 -14.13
C THR A 66 2.77 5.82 -12.75
N ASP A 67 2.17 4.81 -12.10
CA ASP A 67 2.57 4.36 -10.74
C ASP A 67 3.63 3.23 -10.75
N ALA A 68 4.31 3.02 -11.88
CA ALA A 68 5.46 2.12 -11.96
C ALA A 68 6.63 2.64 -11.11
N LEU A 69 7.57 1.75 -10.75
CA LEU A 69 8.83 2.13 -10.10
C LEU A 69 9.57 3.14 -10.98
N ARG A 70 9.54 4.41 -10.57
CA ARG A 70 10.13 5.51 -11.31
C ARG A 70 11.62 5.58 -11.05
N LYS A 71 12.40 5.82 -12.10
CA LYS A 71 13.79 6.25 -11.95
C LYS A 71 13.79 7.69 -11.39
N GLY A 72 14.90 8.09 -10.78
CA GLY A 72 15.04 9.46 -10.25
C GLY A 72 14.68 10.52 -11.30
N LEU A 73 13.97 11.57 -10.87
CA LEU A 73 13.54 12.71 -11.70
C LEU A 73 12.55 12.41 -12.85
N GLN A 74 11.90 11.24 -12.87
CA GLN A 74 10.82 10.99 -13.85
C GLN A 74 9.49 11.65 -13.42
N PRO A 75 8.82 12.36 -14.34
CA PRO A 75 7.55 13.01 -14.02
C PRO A 75 6.46 11.97 -13.70
N PRO A 76 5.57 12.26 -12.73
CA PRO A 76 4.48 11.37 -12.35
C PRO A 76 3.45 11.13 -13.44
N TYR A 77 3.32 12.09 -14.34
CA TYR A 77 2.31 12.12 -15.37
C TYR A 77 2.95 12.03 -16.75
N GLU A 78 2.41 11.15 -17.59
CA GLU A 78 2.74 11.04 -19.00
C GLU A 78 1.75 11.87 -19.82
N GLY A 79 2.28 12.63 -20.78
CA GLY A 79 1.67 13.09 -22.06
C GLY A 79 0.25 13.64 -22.08
N LEU A 80 -0.11 14.39 -23.13
CA LEU A 80 -1.52 14.61 -23.44
C LEU A 80 -2.06 13.38 -24.17
N PHE A 81 -3.05 12.72 -23.58
CA PHE A 81 -3.79 11.62 -24.22
C PHE A 81 -5.21 12.07 -24.55
N GLN A 82 -5.66 11.74 -25.76
CA GLN A 82 -7.03 12.03 -26.19
C GLN A 82 -8.02 11.14 -25.43
N VAL A 83 -9.09 11.76 -24.91
CA VAL A 83 -10.18 11.04 -24.25
C VAL A 83 -11.16 10.54 -25.31
N LEU A 84 -11.41 9.23 -25.33
CA LEU A 84 -12.32 8.57 -26.26
C LEU A 84 -13.75 8.46 -25.72
N ASP A 85 -13.88 8.20 -24.42
CA ASP A 85 -15.14 7.89 -23.76
C ASP A 85 -15.08 8.36 -22.31
N LYS A 86 -16.21 8.87 -21.78
CA LYS A 86 -16.27 9.47 -20.43
C LYS A 86 -17.47 8.97 -19.66
N ASN A 87 -17.22 8.59 -18.42
CA ASN A 87 -18.21 8.26 -17.41
C ASN A 87 -18.01 9.17 -16.19
N GLU A 88 -18.98 9.26 -15.29
CA GLU A 88 -18.98 10.19 -14.13
C GLU A 88 -17.69 10.08 -13.28
N LYS A 89 -17.09 8.88 -13.25
CA LYS A 89 -15.90 8.57 -12.45
C LYS A 89 -14.66 8.16 -13.28
N SER A 90 -14.81 7.81 -14.55
CA SER A 90 -13.72 7.23 -15.35
C SER A 90 -13.72 7.74 -16.78
N SER A 91 -12.52 8.02 -17.31
CA SER A 91 -12.31 8.40 -18.70
C SER A 91 -11.46 7.36 -19.39
N ARG A 92 -11.88 6.91 -20.58
CA ARG A 92 -11.09 6.04 -21.45
C ARG A 92 -10.24 6.92 -22.35
N SER A 93 -8.95 6.68 -22.41
CA SER A 93 -8.03 7.40 -23.29
C SER A 93 -7.20 6.44 -24.12
N THR A 94 -6.78 6.89 -25.30
CA THR A 94 -5.90 6.12 -26.17
C THR A 94 -4.47 6.19 -25.62
N LYS A 95 -3.98 5.15 -24.96
CA LYS A 95 -2.55 5.01 -24.67
C LYS A 95 -1.89 4.31 -25.86
N MET A 96 -1.32 5.08 -26.79
CA MET A 96 -0.43 4.52 -27.82
C MET A 96 0.74 3.86 -27.11
N GLY A 97 0.90 2.54 -27.29
CA GLY A 97 1.94 1.76 -26.64
C GLY A 97 3.31 2.34 -26.95
N LYS A 98 3.94 2.98 -25.96
CA LYS A 98 5.37 3.25 -26.02
C LYS A 98 6.07 1.90 -25.87
N SER A 99 6.48 1.32 -26.99
CA SER A 99 7.51 0.28 -27.02
C SER A 99 8.75 0.85 -26.32
N SER A 100 9.09 0.29 -25.17
CA SER A 100 10.37 0.55 -24.53
C SER A 100 11.46 -0.04 -25.44
N GLN A 101 12.32 0.82 -25.99
CA GLN A 101 13.71 0.46 -26.29
C GLN A 101 14.57 0.79 -25.07
#